data_AF-A0A2S5GHP3-F1
#
_entry.id   AF-A0A2S5GHP3-F1
#
_cell.length_a   1.000
_cell.length_b   1.000
_cell.length_c   1.000
_cell.angle_alpha   90.00
_cell.angle_beta   90.00
_cell.angle_gamma   90.00
#
_symmetry.space_group_name_H-M   'P 1'
#
loop_
_entity.id
_entity.type
_entity.pdbx_description
1 polymer ?
#
loop_
_entity_poly.entity_id
_entity_poly.type
_entity_poly.pdbx_seq_one_letter_code
_entity_poly.pdbx_strand_id
1 'polypeptide(L)'
;MADCLHMFRGYRVPPATVEAVKQAIIDTPRCVDIKALQGVVLPALVAVDPWPSTSRTAAAALAVQSFLFDASRAGLVQRRTNGWKFPYWWRVKAASGAECR
;
A
#
# COMPACT_ATOMS: atom_id res chain seq x y z
N MET A 1 -2.93 -18.29 6.41
CA MET A 1 -2.80 -16.96 5.78
C MET A 1 -2.29 -17.24 4.38
N ALA A 2 -3.16 -17.15 3.37
CA ALA A 2 -2.83 -17.59 2.02
C ALA A 2 -1.62 -16.80 1.51
N ASP A 3 -0.63 -17.51 0.97
CA ASP A 3 0.49 -16.97 0.20
C ASP A 3 -0.10 -16.37 -1.09
N CYS A 4 -0.79 -15.23 -0.98
CA CYS A 4 -1.26 -14.51 -2.13
C CYS A 4 0.00 -14.03 -2.85
N LEU A 5 0.32 -14.65 -3.99
CA LEU A 5 1.36 -14.19 -4.88
C LEU A 5 1.08 -12.73 -5.22
N HIS A 6 1.77 -11.81 -4.55
CA HIS A 6 1.67 -10.37 -4.75
C HIS A 6 2.35 -9.98 -6.07
N MET A 7 1.76 -10.43 -7.18
CA MET A 7 2.22 -10.17 -8.53
C MET A 7 1.46 -8.98 -9.14
N PHE A 8 2.22 -8.02 -9.64
CA PHE A 8 1.71 -6.82 -10.28
C PHE A 8 2.41 -6.65 -11.62
N ARG A 9 1.65 -6.88 -12.71
CA ARG A 9 2.12 -6.74 -14.10
C ARG A 9 3.44 -7.47 -14.40
N GLY A 10 3.57 -8.69 -13.89
CA GLY A 10 4.76 -9.52 -14.10
C GLY A 10 5.90 -9.30 -13.11
N TYR A 11 5.72 -8.42 -12.13
CA TYR A 11 6.65 -8.22 -11.02
C TYR A 11 6.08 -8.81 -9.73
N ARG A 12 6.88 -9.58 -9.00
CA ARG A 12 6.54 -10.10 -7.68
C ARG A 12 7.03 -9.15 -6.58
N VAL A 13 6.18 -8.87 -5.60
CA VAL A 13 6.57 -8.22 -4.35
C VAL A 13 6.94 -9.30 -3.33
N PRO A 14 8.15 -9.28 -2.75
CA PRO A 14 8.53 -10.20 -1.69
C PRO A 14 7.65 -10.03 -0.44
N PRO A 15 7.34 -11.10 0.30
CA PRO A 15 6.49 -11.01 1.49
C PRO A 15 7.07 -10.07 2.56
N ALA A 16 8.40 -10.06 2.75
CA ALA A 16 9.08 -9.13 3.66
C ALA A 16 8.80 -7.64 3.32
N THR A 17 8.72 -7.31 2.02
CA THR A 17 8.38 -5.95 1.57
C THR A 17 6.92 -5.63 1.84
N VAL A 18 6.03 -6.61 1.71
CA VAL A 18 4.60 -6.45 2.04
C VAL A 18 4.45 -6.11 3.53
N GLU A 19 5.15 -6.83 4.40
CA GLU A 19 5.14 -6.57 5.84
C GLU A 19 5.72 -5.18 6.16
N ALA A 20 6.83 -4.80 5.53
CA ALA A 20 7.42 -3.47 5.69
C ALA A 20 6.45 -2.34 5.27
N VAL A 21 5.74 -2.51 4.14
CA VAL A 21 4.74 -1.53 3.67
C VAL A 21 3.56 -1.45 4.64
N LYS A 22 3.06 -2.59 5.12
CA LYS A 22 1.99 -2.62 6.13
C LYS A 22 2.41 -1.91 7.41
N GLN A 23 3.64 -2.17 7.88
CA GLN A 23 4.18 -1.52 9.07
C GLN A 23 4.35 -0.02 8.86
N ALA A 24 4.82 0.43 7.69
CA ALA A 24 4.93 1.84 7.36
C ALA A 24 3.56 2.55 7.33
N ILE A 25 2.50 1.88 6.85
CA ILE A 25 1.12 2.39 6.91
C ILE A 25 0.66 2.54 8.38
N ILE A 26 0.98 1.57 9.24
CA ILE A 26 0.63 1.59 10.67
C ILE A 26 1.40 2.68 11.43
N ASP A 27 2.68 2.85 11.14
CA ASP A 27 3.54 3.85 11.78
C ASP A 27 3.16 5.28 11.40
N THR A 28 2.63 5.47 10.19
CA THR A 28 2.27 6.81 9.70
C THR A 28 1.17 7.46 10.57
N PRO A 29 1.42 8.64 11.18
CA PRO A 29 0.51 9.22 12.18
C PRO A 29 -0.71 9.93 11.57
N ARG A 30 -0.67 10.36 10.31
CA ARG A 30 -1.73 11.19 9.70
C ARG A 30 -2.03 10.83 8.25
N CYS A 31 -1.18 11.26 7.32
CA CYS A 31 -1.37 11.11 5.89
C CYS A 31 -0.32 10.14 5.36
N VAL A 32 -0.76 9.09 4.66
CA VAL A 32 0.13 8.11 4.07
C VAL A 32 0.86 8.72 2.87
N ASP A 33 2.19 8.70 2.92
CA ASP A 33 3.02 9.15 1.81
C ASP A 33 3.14 8.03 0.76
N ILE A 34 2.35 8.15 -0.29
CA ILE A 34 2.31 7.20 -1.41
C ILE A 34 3.69 7.10 -2.08
N LYS A 35 4.44 8.21 -2.21
CA LYS A 35 5.76 8.20 -2.85
C LYS A 35 6.78 7.49 -1.98
N ALA A 36 6.74 7.70 -0.66
CA ALA A 36 7.59 6.97 0.28
C ALA A 36 7.33 5.46 0.21
N LEU A 37 6.05 5.04 0.18
CA LEU A 37 5.71 3.62 0.02
C LEU A 37 6.18 3.04 -1.31
N GLN A 38 6.04 3.79 -2.41
CA GLN A 38 6.58 3.36 -3.70
C GLN A 38 8.10 3.24 -3.67
N GLY A 39 8.80 4.13 -2.94
CA GLY A 39 10.25 4.06 -2.73
C GLY A 39 10.70 2.80 -1.98
N VAL A 40 9.87 2.25 -1.10
CA VAL A 40 10.12 0.96 -0.43
C VAL A 40 9.88 -0.22 -1.37
N VAL A 41 8.79 -0.18 -2.16
CA VAL A 41 8.39 -1.30 -3.03
C VAL A 41 9.29 -1.42 -4.27
N LEU A 42 9.58 -0.30 -4.93
CA LEU A 42 10.27 -0.25 -6.21
C LEU A 42 11.61 -1.02 -6.25
N PRO A 43 12.54 -0.82 -5.30
CA PRO A 43 13.81 -1.55 -5.30
C PRO A 43 13.63 -3.05 -5.00
N ALA A 44 12.58 -3.42 -4.27
CA ALA A 44 12.34 -4.80 -3.84
C ALA A 44 11.53 -5.64 -4.85
N LEU A 45 10.95 -5.03 -5.87
CA LEU A 45 10.20 -5.76 -6.91
C LEU A 45 11.09 -6.75 -7.66
N VAL A 46 10.69 -8.01 -7.72
CA VAL A 46 11.38 -9.04 -8.50
C VAL A 46 10.71 -9.18 -9.85
N ALA A 47 11.44 -9.00 -10.95
CA ALA A 47 10.90 -9.27 -12.28
C ALA A 47 10.77 -10.79 -12.47
N VAL A 48 9.57 -11.25 -12.82
CA VAL A 48 9.30 -12.66 -13.13
C VAL A 48 9.01 -12.80 -14.61
N ASP A 49 8.00 -12.08 -15.10
CA ASP A 49 7.64 -11.99 -16.52
C ASP A 49 6.99 -10.62 -16.79
N PRO A 50 7.79 -9.53 -16.79
CA PRO A 50 7.27 -8.17 -16.87
C PRO A 50 6.59 -7.91 -18.21
N TRP A 51 5.40 -7.31 -18.17
CA TRP A 51 4.68 -6.99 -19.40
C TRP A 51 5.46 -5.97 -20.25
N PRO A 52 5.50 -6.13 -21.58
CA PRO A 52 6.37 -5.35 -22.46
C PRO A 52 6.11 -3.84 -22.46
N SER A 53 4.89 -3.40 -22.12
CA SER A 53 4.49 -2.00 -22.05
C SER A 53 4.50 -1.41 -20.63
N THR A 54 4.99 -2.17 -19.63
CA THR A 54 4.92 -1.77 -18.22
C THR A 54 6.28 -1.48 -17.63
N SER A 55 6.40 -0.31 -16.98
CA SER A 55 7.57 0.01 -16.17
C SER A 55 7.47 -0.57 -14.75
N ARG A 56 8.63 -0.86 -14.14
CA ARG A 56 8.75 -1.25 -12.73
C ARG A 56 8.07 -0.23 -11.79
N THR A 57 8.15 1.05 -12.13
CA THR A 57 7.47 2.14 -11.39
C THR A 57 5.95 2.01 -11.45
N ALA A 58 5.39 1.65 -12.61
CA ALA A 58 3.95 1.41 -12.74
C ALA A 58 3.51 0.18 -11.94
N ALA A 59 4.32 -0.89 -11.92
CA ALA A 59 4.06 -2.06 -11.08
C ALA A 59 4.11 -1.71 -9.58
N ALA A 60 5.09 -0.91 -9.15
CA ALA A 60 5.20 -0.43 -7.76
C ALA A 60 3.98 0.42 -7.36
N ALA A 61 3.53 1.32 -8.24
CA ALA A 61 2.35 2.15 -8.00
C ALA A 61 1.07 1.32 -7.83
N LEU A 62 0.91 0.23 -8.60
CA LEU A 62 -0.22 -0.69 -8.48
C LEU A 62 -0.16 -1.52 -7.20
N ALA A 63 1.03 -2.01 -6.83
CA ALA A 63 1.25 -2.71 -5.58
C ALA A 63 0.84 -1.86 -4.39
N VAL A 64 1.33 -0.61 -4.32
CA VAL A 64 0.99 0.34 -3.25
C VAL A 64 -0.51 0.64 -3.21
N GLN A 65 -1.17 0.82 -4.37
CA GLN A 65 -2.62 1.01 -4.40
C GLN A 65 -3.38 -0.21 -3.86
N SER A 66 -2.95 -1.43 -4.20
CA SER A 66 -3.53 -2.66 -3.66
C SER A 66 -3.36 -2.72 -2.15
N PHE A 67 -2.16 -2.44 -1.62
CA PHE A 67 -1.90 -2.46 -0.18
C PHE A 67 -2.72 -1.41 0.58
N LEU A 68 -2.90 -0.22 0.01
CA LEU A 68 -3.75 0.82 0.60
C LEU A 68 -5.23 0.42 0.59
N PHE A 69 -5.67 -0.25 -0.46
CA PHE A 69 -7.03 -0.80 -0.53
C PHE A 69 -7.26 -1.88 0.54
N ASP A 70 -6.32 -2.81 0.70
CA ASP A 70 -6.39 -3.83 1.76
C ASP A 70 -6.36 -3.19 3.16
N ALA A 71 -5.47 -2.23 3.38
CA ALA A 71 -5.41 -1.48 4.64
C ALA A 71 -6.70 -0.70 4.92
N SER A 72 -7.39 -0.23 3.88
CA SER A 72 -8.68 0.43 4.02
C SER A 72 -9.81 -0.53 4.34
N ARG A 73 -9.82 -1.72 3.72
CA ARG A 73 -10.74 -2.81 4.09
C ARG A 73 -10.51 -3.27 5.53
N ALA A 74 -9.28 -3.22 6.02
CA ALA A 74 -8.93 -3.51 7.41
C ALA A 74 -9.23 -2.35 8.39
N GLY A 75 -9.78 -1.22 7.92
CA GLY A 75 -10.11 -0.07 8.76
C GLY A 75 -8.90 0.73 9.27
N LEU A 76 -7.69 0.47 8.76
CA LEU A 76 -6.47 1.19 9.18
C LEU A 76 -6.38 2.58 8.54
N VAL A 77 -6.83 2.69 7.29
CA VAL A 77 -6.80 3.94 6.52
C VAL A 77 -8.13 4.22 5.84
N GLN A 78 -8.46 5.50 5.71
CA GLN A 78 -9.63 5.99 5.01
C GLN A 78 -9.17 6.78 3.78
N ARG A 79 -9.75 6.43 2.63
CA ARG A 79 -9.63 7.25 1.43
C ARG A 79 -10.46 8.51 1.60
N ARG A 80 -9.85 9.66 1.37
CA ARG A 80 -10.51 10.96 1.32
C ARG A 80 -10.10 11.69 0.04
N THR A 81 -10.90 12.65 -0.41
CA THR A 81 -10.69 13.36 -1.68
C THR A 81 -10.75 14.87 -1.43
N ASN A 82 -9.79 15.64 -1.95
CA ASN A 82 -9.83 17.11 -1.81
C ASN A 82 -10.74 17.69 -2.88
N GLY A 83 -11.10 18.98 -2.76
CA GLY A 83 -11.69 19.77 -3.85
C GLY A 83 -10.87 19.72 -5.16
N TRP A 84 -9.58 19.39 -5.08
CA TRP A 84 -8.66 19.16 -6.20
C TRP A 84 -8.62 17.72 -6.73
N LYS A 85 -9.56 16.85 -6.35
CA LYS A 85 -9.75 15.45 -6.83
C LYS A 85 -8.61 14.46 -6.59
N PHE A 86 -7.49 14.86 -5.98
CA PHE A 86 -6.44 13.92 -5.60
C PHE A 86 -6.88 13.07 -4.39
N PRO A 87 -6.95 11.73 -4.53
CA PRO A 87 -7.26 10.88 -3.40
C PRO A 87 -6.07 10.84 -2.44
N TYR A 88 -6.33 11.17 -1.18
CA TYR A 88 -5.38 11.01 -0.08
C TYR A 88 -5.85 9.92 0.88
N TRP A 89 -4.88 9.24 1.48
CA TRP A 89 -5.13 8.17 2.44
C TRP A 89 -4.76 8.69 3.82
N TRP A 90 -5.76 8.76 4.68
CA TRP A 90 -5.58 9.20 6.06
C TRP A 90 -5.71 8.01 6.97
N ARG A 91 -4.84 7.92 7.97
CA ARG A 91 -5.02 6.95 9.04
C ARG A 91 -6.35 7.24 9.73
N VAL A 92 -7.14 6.19 9.95
CA VAL A 92 -8.32 6.30 10.81
C VAL A 92 -7.78 6.56 12.21
N LYS A 93 -8.07 7.74 12.78
CA LYS A 93 -7.85 7.94 14.20
C LYS A 93 -8.65 6.85 14.90
N ALA A 94 -7.99 5.97 15.64
CA ALA A 94 -8.68 5.12 16.59
C ALA A 94 -9.59 6.06 17.38
N ALA A 95 -10.90 5.80 17.39
CA ALA A 95 -11.80 6.53 18.25
C ALA A 95 -11.24 6.36 19.66
N SER A 96 -10.80 7.45 20.28
CA SER A 96 -10.53 7.48 21.71
C SER A 96 -11.84 7.10 22.39
N GLY A 97 -12.02 5.82 22.76
CA GLY A 97 -13.23 5.34 23.41
C GLY A 97 -13.84 4.02 22.95
N ALA A 98 -13.10 3.12 22.28
CA ALA A 98 -13.48 1.71 22.29
C ALA A 98 -12.66 1.00 23.39
N GLU A 99 -13.12 1.16 24.62
CA GLU A 99 -12.76 0.27 25.72
C GLU A 99 -13.15 -1.15 25.27
N CYS A 100 -12.20 -2.09 25.33
CA CYS A 100 -12.53 -3.49 25.23
C CYS A 100 -13.58 -3.82 26.30
N ARG A 101 -14.78 -4.21 25.87
CA ARG A 101 -15.74 -4.95 26.68
C ARG A 101 -16.14 -6.20 25.93
#